data_AF-A0A9D8EUC3-F1
#
_entry.id   AF-A0A9D8EUC3-F1
#
_cell.length_a   1.000
_cell.length_b   1.000
_cell.length_c   1.000
_cell.angle_alpha   90.00
_cell.angle_beta   90.00
_cell.angle_gamma   90.00
#
_symmetry.space_group_name_H-M   'P 1'
#
loop_
_entity.id
_entity.type
_entity.pdbx_description
1 polymer ?
#
loop_
_entity_poly.entity_id
_entity_poly.type
_entity_poly.pdbx_seq_one_letter_code
_entity_poly.pdbx_strand_id
1 'polypeptide(L)'
;MSIKFTCDDKATLVAYLYGEIDAATRQAVDDHLAQCAACASEVTALGETRSGLGLWAPPDVELDFQIVKKSELPPSNVLRPARWWKDVPAWAQAAAAVLVVAAGLSIANLQVTSGPNGLSVRTGWMSQQPVAAALSEPFDGAAVEQRVERALVSLEQQLRTEIRSVNAETTGTAPRGTADEATVRRVQQLLAEAEQRNQRQLAARFVELTRDLNLQRRADLMNVKRVVNSFAGAYDERLMRQSQMINNVIRVSSTPQ
;
A
#
# COMPACT_ATOMS: atom_id res chain seq x y z
N MET A 1 32.27 40.37 -6.63
CA MET A 1 33.12 39.21 -6.32
C MET A 1 33.29 38.41 -7.60
N SER A 2 34.49 38.30 -8.15
CA SER A 2 34.72 37.41 -9.30
C SER A 2 34.69 35.97 -8.81
N ILE A 3 33.69 35.22 -9.27
CA ILE A 3 33.60 33.77 -9.05
C ILE A 3 34.75 33.14 -9.85
N LYS A 4 35.57 32.31 -9.20
CA LYS A 4 36.66 31.59 -9.86
C LYS A 4 36.35 30.10 -9.83
N PHE A 5 36.31 29.49 -11.01
CA PHE A 5 36.20 28.05 -11.19
C PHE A 5 37.60 27.40 -11.13
N THR A 6 37.69 26.20 -10.56
CA THR A 6 38.93 25.42 -10.45
C THR A 6 38.73 24.03 -11.05
N CYS A 7 39.78 23.41 -11.61
CA CYS A 7 39.70 22.11 -12.28
C CYS A 7 39.14 20.96 -11.41
N ASP A 8 39.31 21.07 -10.09
CA ASP A 8 38.88 20.08 -9.11
C ASP A 8 37.38 20.15 -8.82
N ASP A 9 36.72 21.26 -9.17
CA ASP A 9 35.29 21.44 -8.97
C ASP A 9 34.47 20.74 -10.07
N LYS A 10 34.49 19.41 -10.04
CA LYS A 10 33.73 18.57 -10.97
C LYS A 10 32.22 18.71 -10.80
N ALA A 11 31.76 19.08 -9.60
CA ALA A 11 30.34 19.29 -9.33
C ALA A 11 29.79 20.48 -10.12
N THR A 12 30.49 21.62 -10.10
CA THR A 12 30.12 22.79 -10.91
C THR A 12 30.24 22.52 -12.42
N LEU A 13 31.21 21.70 -12.85
CA LEU A 13 31.34 21.29 -14.26
C LEU A 13 30.15 20.43 -14.74
N VAL A 14 29.63 19.54 -13.90
CA VAL A 14 28.42 18.76 -14.21
C VAL A 14 27.18 19.65 -14.19
N ALA A 15 27.04 20.55 -13.21
CA ALA A 15 25.94 21.51 -13.17
C ALA A 15 25.93 22.45 -14.40
N TYR A 16 27.11 22.84 -14.89
CA TYR A 16 27.27 23.55 -16.17
C TYR A 16 26.65 22.76 -17.33
N LEU A 17 26.95 21.45 -17.45
CA LEU A 17 26.45 20.59 -18.52
C LEU A 17 24.91 20.47 -18.51
N TYR A 18 24.30 20.44 -17.33
CA TYR A 18 22.84 20.38 -17.16
C TYR A 18 22.17 21.77 -17.22
N GLY A 19 22.95 22.86 -17.26
CA GLY A 19 22.43 24.22 -17.28
C GLY A 19 21.91 24.70 -15.92
N GLU A 20 22.32 24.06 -14.82
CA GLU A 20 21.86 24.27 -13.44
C GLU A 20 22.68 25.32 -12.67
N ILE A 21 23.42 26.16 -13.38
CA ILE A 21 24.26 27.23 -12.81
C ILE A 21 23.76 28.61 -13.23
N ASP A 22 24.08 29.63 -12.43
CA ASP A 22 23.80 31.02 -12.76
C ASP A 22 24.74 31.56 -13.85
N ALA A 23 24.39 32.72 -14.41
CA ALA A 23 25.12 33.32 -15.52
C ALA A 23 26.56 33.73 -15.17
N ALA A 24 26.82 34.16 -13.92
CA ALA A 24 28.17 34.56 -13.52
C ALA A 24 29.08 33.34 -13.36
N THR A 25 28.56 32.25 -12.79
CA THR A 25 29.28 30.97 -12.71
C THR A 25 29.50 30.37 -14.09
N ARG A 26 28.52 30.49 -15.00
CA ARG A 26 28.67 30.02 -16.40
C ARG A 26 29.84 30.70 -17.10
N GLN A 27 29.95 32.04 -17.00
CA GLN A 27 31.06 32.78 -17.59
C GLN A 27 32.41 32.33 -17.01
N ALA A 28 32.49 32.12 -15.69
CA ALA A 28 33.73 31.65 -15.04
C ALA A 28 34.17 30.25 -15.51
N VAL A 29 33.20 29.36 -15.78
CA VAL A 29 33.47 28.03 -16.36
C VAL A 29 33.88 28.17 -17.82
N ASP A 30 33.19 28.98 -18.63
CA ASP A 30 33.54 29.20 -20.06
C ASP A 30 34.97 29.76 -20.21
N ASP A 31 35.32 30.76 -19.40
CA ASP A 31 36.66 31.34 -19.37
C ASP A 31 37.73 30.30 -19.01
N HIS A 32 37.41 29.36 -18.12
CA HIS A 32 38.29 28.26 -17.74
C HIS A 32 38.41 27.20 -18.83
N LEU A 33 37.30 26.82 -19.48
CA LEU A 33 37.29 25.85 -20.58
C LEU A 33 38.11 26.34 -21.78
N ALA A 34 38.14 27.65 -22.02
CA ALA A 34 39.00 28.24 -23.05
C ALA A 34 40.50 28.09 -22.76
N GLN A 35 40.89 27.87 -21.49
CA GLN A 35 42.29 27.81 -21.05
C GLN A 35 42.73 26.40 -20.63
N CYS A 36 41.79 25.49 -20.32
CA CYS A 36 42.07 24.15 -19.82
C CYS A 36 41.56 23.06 -20.78
N ALA A 37 42.46 22.50 -21.59
CA ALA A 37 42.14 21.44 -22.54
C ALA A 37 41.58 20.17 -21.86
N ALA A 38 42.05 19.85 -20.64
CA ALA A 38 41.56 18.69 -19.89
C ALA A 38 40.06 18.84 -19.56
N CYS A 39 39.64 19.96 -18.95
CA CYS A 39 38.24 20.21 -18.63
C CYS A 39 37.37 20.33 -19.90
N ALA A 40 37.89 20.91 -20.98
CA ALA A 40 37.18 20.96 -22.27
C ALA A 40 36.93 19.55 -22.85
N SER A 41 37.93 18.66 -22.77
CA SER A 41 37.78 17.26 -23.21
C SER A 41 36.78 16.48 -22.35
N GLU A 42 36.75 16.72 -21.04
CA GLU A 42 35.79 16.10 -20.12
C GLU A 42 34.35 16.53 -20.43
N VAL A 43 34.10 17.83 -20.62
CA VAL A 43 32.76 18.35 -20.99
C VAL A 43 32.30 17.75 -22.32
N THR A 44 33.20 17.63 -23.29
CA THR A 44 32.91 17.02 -24.59
C THR A 44 32.53 15.55 -24.43
N ALA A 45 33.33 14.76 -23.71
CA ALA A 45 33.07 13.33 -23.48
C ALA A 45 31.76 13.08 -22.71
N LEU A 46 31.44 13.92 -21.72
CA LEU A 46 30.17 13.86 -20.99
C LEU A 46 28.99 14.26 -21.89
N GLY A 47 29.17 15.27 -22.75
CA GLY A 47 28.18 15.68 -23.74
C GLY A 47 27.87 14.59 -24.76
N GLU A 48 28.91 13.91 -25.28
CA GLU A 48 28.76 12.75 -26.18
C GLU A 48 27.98 11.62 -25.51
N THR A 49 28.34 11.27 -24.27
CA THR A 49 27.62 10.26 -23.48
C THR A 49 26.15 10.62 -23.32
N ARG A 50 25.85 11.87 -22.97
CA ARG A 50 24.47 12.37 -22.83
C ARG A 50 23.72 12.29 -24.16
N SER A 51 24.35 12.65 -25.26
CA SER A 51 23.75 12.56 -26.59
C SER A 51 23.46 11.11 -26.98
N GLY A 52 24.37 10.18 -26.68
CA GLY A 52 24.20 8.75 -26.94
C GLY A 52 23.05 8.14 -26.11
N LEU A 53 22.94 8.52 -24.84
CA LEU A 53 21.81 8.13 -23.98
C LEU A 53 20.49 8.79 -24.43
N GLY A 54 20.53 10.01 -24.95
CA GLY A 54 19.35 10.68 -25.51
C GLY A 54 18.82 10.02 -26.78
N LEU A 55 19.68 9.34 -27.53
CA LEU A 55 19.30 8.52 -28.70
C LEU A 55 18.84 7.11 -28.32
N TRP A 56 19.05 6.69 -27.07
CA TRP A 56 18.62 5.38 -26.61
C TRP A 56 17.10 5.34 -26.51
N ALA A 57 16.46 4.66 -27.45
CA ALA A 57 15.08 4.24 -27.32
C ALA A 57 15.03 2.92 -26.55
N PRO A 58 14.17 2.79 -25.54
CA PRO A 58 13.93 1.49 -24.91
C PRO A 58 13.43 0.50 -25.99
N PRO A 59 13.86 -0.77 -25.94
CA PRO A 59 13.35 -1.78 -26.86
C PRO A 59 11.83 -1.91 -26.69
N ASP A 60 11.12 -2.04 -27.82
CA ASP A 60 9.68 -2.27 -27.81
C ASP A 60 9.43 -3.67 -27.25
N VAL A 61 9.09 -3.71 -25.97
CA VAL A 61 8.66 -4.92 -25.28
C VAL A 61 7.15 -4.85 -25.19
N GLU A 62 6.46 -5.90 -25.63
CA GLU A 62 5.03 -6.07 -25.37
C GLU A 62 4.84 -6.25 -23.87
N LEU A 63 4.70 -5.13 -23.19
CA LEU A 63 4.34 -5.08 -21.80
C LEU A 63 2.86 -5.44 -21.76
N ASP A 64 2.51 -6.54 -21.09
CA ASP A 64 1.13 -7.03 -20.92
C ASP A 64 0.30 -6.13 -19.97
N PHE A 65 0.67 -4.85 -19.90
CA PHE A 65 -0.04 -3.81 -19.18
C PHE A 65 -0.33 -2.63 -20.11
N GLN A 66 -1.56 -2.14 -20.05
CA GLN A 66 -2.00 -0.99 -20.83
C GLN A 66 -1.78 0.29 -20.01
N ILE A 67 -0.94 1.21 -20.50
CA ILE A 67 -0.79 2.53 -19.91
C ILE A 67 -2.00 3.38 -20.33
N VAL A 68 -3.06 3.35 -19.55
CA VAL A 68 -4.26 4.17 -19.77
C VAL A 68 -4.01 5.57 -19.20
N LYS A 69 -4.09 6.62 -20.03
CA LYS A 69 -4.07 8.00 -19.53
C LYS A 69 -5.25 8.20 -18.58
N LYS A 70 -5.04 8.88 -17.45
CA LYS A 70 -6.09 9.12 -16.43
C LYS A 70 -7.36 9.78 -17.00
N SER A 71 -7.23 10.50 -18.11
CA SER A 71 -8.35 11.11 -18.85
C SER A 71 -9.18 10.13 -19.70
N GLU A 72 -8.66 8.93 -19.97
CA GLU A 72 -9.27 7.89 -20.79
C GLU A 72 -9.70 6.68 -19.96
N LEU A 73 -9.61 6.77 -18.63
CA LEU A 73 -10.22 5.76 -17.75
C LEU A 73 -11.72 5.66 -18.12
N PRO A 74 -12.23 4.48 -18.48
CA PRO A 74 -13.67 4.30 -18.64
C PRO A 74 -14.35 4.77 -17.35
N PRO A 75 -15.54 5.40 -17.43
CA PRO A 75 -16.24 5.88 -16.25
C PRO A 75 -16.30 4.72 -15.25
N SER A 76 -15.67 4.94 -14.10
CA SER A 76 -15.54 3.91 -13.08
C SER A 76 -16.91 3.31 -12.83
N ASN A 77 -17.05 2.00 -13.06
CA ASN A 77 -18.26 1.22 -12.84
C ASN A 77 -18.48 1.00 -11.32
N VAL A 78 -18.16 2.00 -10.49
CA VAL A 78 -18.69 2.06 -9.14
C VAL A 78 -20.18 2.14 -9.30
N LEU A 79 -20.85 1.07 -8.87
CA LEU A 79 -22.29 0.93 -8.76
C LEU A 79 -22.81 2.12 -7.95
N ARG A 80 -23.08 3.25 -8.62
CA ARG A 80 -23.87 4.30 -8.03
C ARG A 80 -25.24 3.67 -7.81
N PRO A 81 -25.74 3.60 -6.57
CA PRO A 81 -27.09 3.13 -6.33
C PRO A 81 -28.01 3.99 -7.19
N ALA A 82 -28.72 3.33 -8.09
CA ALA A 82 -29.54 4.00 -9.07
C ALA A 82 -30.59 4.83 -8.33
N ARG A 83 -30.82 6.08 -8.78
CA ARG A 83 -31.65 7.06 -8.05
C ARG A 83 -33.05 6.56 -7.69
N TRP A 84 -33.58 5.56 -8.40
CA TRP A 84 -34.86 4.91 -8.11
C TRP A 84 -34.89 4.13 -6.78
N TRP A 85 -33.73 3.85 -6.16
CA TRP A 85 -33.67 3.24 -4.82
C TRP A 85 -34.16 4.17 -3.70
N LYS A 86 -34.28 5.49 -3.95
CA LYS A 86 -34.84 6.44 -2.98
C LYS A 86 -36.35 6.32 -2.81
N ASP A 87 -37.06 5.78 -3.79
CA ASP A 87 -38.53 5.71 -3.78
C ASP A 87 -39.06 4.33 -3.36
N VAL A 88 -38.18 3.45 -2.86
CA VAL A 88 -38.57 2.11 -2.43
C VAL A 88 -39.19 2.17 -1.02
N PRO A 89 -40.46 1.77 -0.84
CA PRO A 89 -41.10 1.82 0.47
C PRO A 89 -40.41 0.87 1.47
N ALA A 90 -40.40 1.26 2.75
CA ALA A 90 -39.62 0.59 3.80
C ALA A 90 -39.90 -0.93 3.92
N TRP A 91 -41.12 -1.38 3.61
CA TRP A 91 -41.47 -2.80 3.61
C TRP A 91 -40.73 -3.59 2.51
N ALA A 92 -40.49 -2.98 1.35
CA ALA A 92 -39.77 -3.60 0.25
C ALA A 92 -38.26 -3.64 0.53
N GLN A 93 -37.72 -2.66 1.26
CA GLN A 93 -36.34 -2.69 1.74
C GLN A 93 -36.12 -3.83 2.75
N ALA A 94 -37.08 -4.05 3.66
CA ALA A 94 -37.03 -5.17 4.59
C ALA A 94 -37.07 -6.53 3.87
N ALA A 95 -37.95 -6.69 2.88
CA ALA A 95 -38.02 -7.91 2.07
C ALA A 95 -36.71 -8.16 1.28
N ALA A 96 -36.14 -7.11 0.68
CA ALA A 96 -34.86 -7.21 -0.03
C ALA A 96 -33.70 -7.57 0.91
N ALA A 97 -33.65 -6.99 2.12
CA ALA A 97 -32.64 -7.33 3.11
C ALA A 97 -32.72 -8.81 3.52
N VAL A 98 -33.93 -9.34 3.74
CA VAL A 98 -34.14 -10.76 4.04
C VAL A 98 -33.67 -11.65 2.89
N LEU A 99 -33.95 -11.28 1.63
CA LEU A 99 -33.50 -12.03 0.46
C LEU A 99 -31.98 -12.00 0.27
N VAL A 100 -31.34 -10.84 0.49
CA VAL A 100 -29.87 -10.71 0.41
C VAL A 100 -29.20 -11.52 1.52
N VAL A 101 -29.75 -11.51 2.74
CA VAL A 101 -29.26 -12.36 3.83
C VAL A 101 -29.44 -13.83 3.49
N ALA A 102 -30.61 -14.24 2.98
CA ALA A 102 -30.86 -15.62 2.57
C ALA A 102 -29.90 -16.08 1.43
N ALA A 103 -29.64 -15.21 0.45
CA ALA A 103 -28.69 -15.47 -0.62
C ALA A 103 -27.22 -15.49 -0.13
N GLY A 104 -26.87 -14.62 0.82
CA GLY A 104 -25.56 -14.64 1.46
C GLY A 104 -25.34 -15.92 2.27
N LEU A 105 -26.36 -16.39 2.99
CA LEU A 105 -26.34 -17.64 3.74
C LEU A 105 -26.23 -18.87 2.83
N SER A 106 -26.85 -18.85 1.64
CA SER A 106 -26.73 -19.94 0.68
C SER A 106 -25.33 -20.01 0.04
N ILE A 107 -24.72 -18.87 -0.27
CA ILE A 107 -23.34 -18.81 -0.79
C ILE A 107 -22.32 -19.20 0.28
N ALA A 108 -22.58 -18.87 1.56
CA ALA A 108 -21.71 -19.21 2.69
C ALA A 108 -21.78 -20.69 3.11
N ASN A 109 -22.57 -21.53 2.42
CA ASN A 109 -22.77 -22.95 2.75
C ASN A 109 -23.14 -23.16 4.23
N LEU A 110 -24.05 -22.31 4.71
CA LEU A 110 -24.55 -22.27 6.08
C LEU A 110 -25.84 -23.08 6.15
N GLN A 111 -25.73 -24.35 6.55
CA GLN A 111 -26.89 -25.23 6.72
C GLN A 111 -27.44 -25.09 8.13
N VAL A 112 -28.61 -24.47 8.25
CA VAL A 112 -29.37 -24.41 9.50
C VAL A 112 -30.43 -25.51 9.44
N THR A 113 -30.23 -26.60 10.18
CA THR A 113 -31.24 -27.65 10.32
C THR A 113 -31.89 -27.54 11.69
N SER A 114 -33.20 -27.34 11.69
CA SER A 114 -34.02 -27.35 12.90
C SER A 114 -34.64 -28.73 13.06
N GLY A 115 -34.13 -29.50 14.01
CA GLY A 115 -34.68 -30.81 14.38
C GLY A 115 -35.33 -30.76 15.76
N PRO A 116 -36.03 -31.83 16.17
CA PRO A 116 -36.62 -31.95 17.51
C PRO A 116 -35.60 -31.89 18.66
N ASN A 117 -34.30 -31.96 18.34
CA ASN A 117 -33.19 -31.89 19.30
C ASN A 117 -32.44 -30.54 19.28
N GLY A 118 -32.99 -29.50 18.64
CA GLY A 118 -32.43 -28.15 18.60
C GLY A 118 -31.97 -27.67 17.23
N LEU A 119 -31.47 -26.43 17.20
CA LEU A 119 -30.99 -25.73 16.00
C LEU A 119 -29.51 -26.05 15.77
N SER A 120 -29.18 -26.84 14.75
CA SER A 120 -27.78 -27.08 14.39
C SER A 120 -27.38 -26.20 13.20
N VAL A 121 -26.37 -25.35 13.41
CA VAL A 121 -25.81 -24.46 12.39
C VAL A 121 -24.49 -25.06 11.90
N ARG A 122 -24.45 -25.49 10.64
CA ARG A 122 -23.25 -26.05 10.00
C ARG A 122 -22.68 -25.02 9.03
N THR A 123 -21.54 -24.44 9.38
CA THR A 123 -20.73 -23.60 8.48
C THR A 123 -19.74 -24.52 7.77
N GLY A 124 -19.88 -24.72 6.47
CA GLY A 124 -18.83 -25.38 5.69
C GLY A 124 -17.49 -24.64 5.87
N TRP A 125 -16.36 -25.31 5.63
CA TRP A 125 -14.97 -24.79 5.70
C TRP A 125 -14.21 -25.01 7.03
N MET A 126 -14.86 -25.48 8.10
CA MET A 126 -14.14 -26.06 9.24
C MET A 126 -14.35 -27.57 9.28
N SER A 127 -13.28 -28.32 9.03
CA SER A 127 -13.21 -29.75 9.31
C SER A 127 -13.52 -29.98 10.79
N GLN A 128 -14.60 -30.69 11.07
CA GLN A 128 -14.99 -31.05 12.43
C GLN A 128 -13.95 -32.00 13.02
N GLN A 129 -13.35 -31.61 14.14
CA GLN A 129 -12.76 -32.55 15.08
C GLN A 129 -13.94 -33.23 15.79
N PRO A 130 -14.15 -34.55 15.65
CA PRO A 130 -15.25 -35.21 16.33
C PRO A 130 -14.92 -35.30 17.82
N VAL A 131 -15.51 -34.41 18.62
CA VAL A 131 -15.67 -34.63 20.06
C VAL A 131 -16.81 -35.64 20.21
N ALA A 132 -16.47 -36.91 20.06
CA ALA A 132 -17.37 -37.99 20.40
C ALA A 132 -17.59 -37.98 21.92
N ALA A 133 -18.86 -38.04 22.30
CA ALA A 133 -19.35 -38.52 23.59
C ALA A 133 -18.92 -37.75 24.85
N ALA A 134 -19.52 -36.58 25.07
CA ALA A 134 -19.82 -36.13 26.42
C ALA A 134 -21.12 -35.32 26.44
N LEU A 135 -22.06 -35.74 27.29
CA LEU A 135 -23.28 -35.05 27.71
C LEU A 135 -24.52 -35.22 26.81
N SER A 136 -25.08 -36.42 26.85
CA SER A 136 -26.52 -36.64 26.63
C SER A 136 -27.30 -36.13 27.84
N GLU A 137 -27.40 -34.82 28.04
CA GLU A 137 -28.50 -34.26 28.82
C GLU A 137 -29.59 -33.77 27.87
N PRO A 138 -30.88 -34.02 28.16
CA PRO A 138 -31.95 -33.45 27.36
C PRO A 138 -31.84 -31.92 27.42
N PHE A 139 -31.48 -31.33 26.28
CA PHE A 139 -31.44 -29.89 26.13
C PHE A 139 -32.87 -29.37 26.15
N ASP A 140 -33.32 -28.92 27.33
CA ASP A 140 -34.67 -28.42 27.52
C ASP A 140 -34.77 -27.00 26.92
N GLY A 141 -35.10 -26.94 25.63
CA GLY A 141 -35.17 -25.70 24.86
C GLY A 141 -36.12 -24.67 25.49
N ALA A 142 -37.19 -25.12 26.15
CA ALA A 142 -38.13 -24.27 26.87
C ALA A 142 -37.49 -23.57 28.08
N ALA A 143 -36.58 -24.27 28.79
CA ALA A 143 -35.85 -23.69 29.91
C ALA A 143 -34.79 -22.66 29.45
N VAL A 144 -34.22 -22.87 28.27
CA VAL A 144 -33.26 -21.93 27.64
C VAL A 144 -33.99 -20.67 27.15
N GLU A 145 -35.14 -20.83 26.50
CA GLU A 145 -35.96 -19.72 26.03
C GLU A 145 -36.43 -18.83 27.19
N GLN A 146 -36.92 -19.44 28.28
CA GLN A 146 -37.26 -18.70 29.51
C GLN A 146 -36.06 -18.00 30.16
N ARG A 147 -34.84 -18.55 30.04
CA ARG A 147 -33.62 -17.91 30.55
C ARG A 147 -33.24 -16.69 29.70
N VAL A 148 -33.39 -16.79 28.39
CA VAL A 148 -33.12 -15.70 27.43
C VAL A 148 -34.11 -14.56 27.61
N GLU A 149 -35.41 -14.85 27.76
CA GLU A 149 -36.42 -13.83 28.03
C GLU A 149 -36.15 -13.08 29.33
N ARG A 150 -35.81 -13.80 30.41
CA ARG A 150 -35.44 -13.18 31.69
C ARG A 150 -34.19 -12.31 31.57
N ALA A 151 -33.20 -12.75 30.79
CA ALA A 151 -31.98 -11.98 30.56
C ALA A 151 -32.24 -10.71 29.72
N LEU A 152 -33.12 -10.78 28.73
CA LEU A 152 -33.53 -9.63 27.93
C LEU A 152 -34.29 -8.60 28.77
N VAL A 153 -35.23 -9.05 29.61
CA VAL A 153 -35.98 -8.17 30.51
C VAL A 153 -35.06 -7.51 31.54
N SER A 154 -34.09 -8.26 32.11
CA SER A 154 -33.13 -7.67 33.04
C SER A 154 -32.23 -6.63 32.35
N LEU A 155 -31.82 -6.89 31.10
CA LEU A 155 -31.02 -5.96 30.32
C LEU A 155 -31.79 -4.68 29.97
N GLU A 156 -33.06 -4.80 29.58
CA GLU A 156 -33.94 -3.65 29.30
C GLU A 156 -34.12 -2.79 30.56
N GLN A 157 -34.33 -3.43 31.71
CA GLN A 157 -34.45 -2.73 32.99
C GLN A 157 -33.15 -2.01 33.35
N GLN A 158 -32.00 -2.66 33.17
CA GLN A 158 -30.69 -2.07 33.42
C GLN A 158 -30.43 -0.84 32.52
N LEU A 159 -30.73 -0.95 31.22
CA LEU A 159 -30.61 0.16 30.26
C LEU A 159 -31.54 1.32 30.62
N ARG A 160 -32.78 1.05 31.03
CA ARG A 160 -33.71 2.10 31.49
C ARG A 160 -33.22 2.79 32.75
N THR A 161 -32.63 2.07 33.68
CA THR A 161 -32.04 2.67 34.88
C THR A 161 -30.85 3.55 34.55
N GLU A 162 -30.00 3.11 33.61
CA GLU A 162 -28.80 3.85 33.19
C GLU A 162 -29.16 5.13 32.42
N ILE A 163 -30.17 5.07 31.53
CA ILE A 163 -30.68 6.27 30.83
C ILE A 163 -31.28 7.26 31.81
N ARG A 164 -32.00 6.79 32.84
CA ARG A 164 -32.55 7.66 33.88
C ARG A 164 -31.46 8.28 34.75
N SER A 165 -30.40 7.55 35.11
CA SER A 165 -29.29 8.10 35.88
C SER A 165 -28.52 9.15 35.08
N VAL A 166 -28.24 8.90 33.80
CA VAL A 166 -27.60 9.87 32.89
C VAL A 166 -28.47 11.13 32.76
N ASN A 167 -29.78 10.98 32.55
CA ASN A 167 -30.68 12.12 32.47
C ASN A 167 -30.82 12.86 33.81
N ALA A 168 -30.79 12.17 34.95
CA ALA A 168 -30.85 12.78 36.28
C ALA A 168 -29.58 13.60 36.59
N GLU A 169 -28.39 13.09 36.25
CA GLU A 169 -27.13 13.86 36.31
C GLU A 169 -27.16 15.08 35.37
N THR A 170 -27.81 14.95 34.21
CA THR A 170 -27.94 16.05 33.22
C THR A 170 -29.01 17.08 33.60
N THR A 171 -29.98 16.72 34.45
CA THR A 171 -31.09 17.61 34.86
C THR A 171 -30.78 18.37 36.16
N GLY A 172 -29.61 18.15 36.76
CA GLY A 172 -29.08 18.96 37.86
C GLY A 172 -28.68 20.37 37.42
N THR A 173 -29.65 21.29 37.35
CA THR A 173 -29.54 22.76 37.36
C THR A 173 -28.24 23.36 36.78
N ALA A 174 -28.18 23.50 35.45
CA ALA A 174 -27.26 24.44 34.80
C ALA A 174 -28.00 25.19 33.67
N PRO A 175 -27.75 26.49 33.47
CA PRO A 175 -28.48 27.29 32.49
C PRO A 175 -28.14 26.81 31.08
N ARG A 176 -29.18 26.53 30.28
CA ARG A 176 -29.12 25.88 28.96
C ARG A 176 -28.24 26.59 27.90
N GLY A 177 -27.74 27.80 28.18
CA GLY A 177 -26.80 28.50 27.30
C GLY A 177 -25.31 28.20 27.59
N THR A 178 -24.92 27.88 28.83
CA THR A 178 -23.51 27.61 29.19
C THR A 178 -23.17 26.13 29.16
N ALA A 179 -24.17 25.25 29.29
CA ALA A 179 -24.00 23.81 29.24
C ALA A 179 -23.57 23.32 27.85
N ASP A 180 -24.10 23.93 26.79
CA ASP A 180 -23.73 23.59 25.41
C ASP A 180 -22.31 24.07 25.06
N GLU A 181 -21.88 25.21 25.63
CA GLU A 181 -20.51 25.68 25.47
C GLU A 181 -19.51 24.80 26.25
N ALA A 182 -19.91 24.31 27.43
CA ALA A 182 -19.10 23.39 28.23
C ALA A 182 -18.97 22.00 27.58
N THR A 183 -20.02 21.48 26.93
CA THR A 183 -19.97 20.22 26.19
C THR A 183 -19.11 20.35 24.93
N VAL A 184 -19.23 21.44 24.16
CA VAL A 184 -18.37 21.69 23.00
C VAL A 184 -16.90 21.77 23.41
N ARG A 185 -16.56 22.48 24.49
CA ARG A 185 -15.18 22.52 25.02
C ARG A 185 -14.68 21.13 25.42
N ARG A 186 -15.53 20.30 26.03
CA ARG A 186 -15.17 18.92 26.41
C ARG A 186 -14.93 18.03 25.18
N VAL A 187 -15.76 18.15 24.14
CA VAL A 187 -15.56 17.41 22.88
C VAL A 187 -14.29 17.85 22.17
N GLN A 188 -14.01 19.16 22.12
CA GLN A 188 -12.76 19.68 21.56
C GLN A 188 -11.54 19.16 22.31
N GLN A 189 -11.62 19.08 23.64
CA GLN A 189 -10.55 18.55 24.47
C GLN A 189 -10.32 17.05 24.22
N LEU A 190 -11.39 16.25 24.12
CA LEU A 190 -11.31 14.83 23.77
C LEU A 190 -10.78 14.60 22.36
N LEU A 191 -11.14 15.45 21.40
CA LEU A 191 -10.66 15.36 20.03
C LEU A 191 -9.16 15.69 19.94
N ALA A 192 -8.71 16.73 20.63
CA ALA A 192 -7.29 17.07 20.70
C ALA A 192 -6.47 15.93 21.34
N GLU A 193 -7.00 15.31 22.38
CA GLU A 193 -6.35 14.18 23.06
C GLU A 193 -6.37 12.89 22.20
N ALA A 194 -7.42 12.67 21.41
CA ALA A 194 -7.50 11.58 20.44
C ALA A 194 -6.54 11.80 19.26
N GLU A 195 -6.47 13.01 18.74
CA GLU A 195 -5.57 13.37 17.65
C GLU A 195 -4.10 13.23 18.07
N GLN A 196 -3.75 13.63 19.29
CA GLN A 196 -2.42 13.43 19.81
C GLN A 196 -2.05 11.94 19.96
N ARG A 197 -3.01 11.09 20.33
CA ARG A 197 -2.81 9.62 20.36
C ARG A 197 -2.63 9.06 18.95
N ASN A 198 -3.44 9.47 17.99
CA ASN A 198 -3.32 9.04 16.60
C ASN A 198 -2.00 9.48 15.97
N GLN A 199 -1.56 10.72 16.22
CA GLN A 199 -0.26 11.23 15.73
C GLN A 199 0.91 10.40 16.25
N ARG A 200 0.89 10.00 17.54
CA ARG A 200 1.93 9.14 18.12
C ARG A 200 1.95 7.74 17.50
N GLN A 201 0.78 7.15 17.28
CA GLN A 201 0.67 5.83 16.63
C GLN A 201 1.12 5.88 15.17
N LEU A 202 0.73 6.92 14.42
CA LEU A 202 1.16 7.11 13.04
C LEU A 202 2.68 7.30 12.93
N ALA A 203 3.27 8.13 13.81
CA ALA A 203 4.72 8.34 13.81
C ALA A 203 5.49 7.02 14.05
N ALA A 204 5.01 6.17 14.97
CA ALA A 204 5.62 4.87 15.21
C ALA A 204 5.52 3.95 13.96
N ARG A 205 4.36 3.92 13.29
CA ARG A 205 4.16 3.14 12.07
C ARG A 205 5.01 3.63 10.89
N PHE A 206 5.19 4.94 10.75
CA PHE A 206 6.05 5.51 9.70
C PHE A 206 7.52 5.14 9.92
N VAL A 207 8.01 5.14 11.16
CA VAL A 207 9.39 4.71 11.46
C VAL A 207 9.58 3.24 11.13
N GLU A 208 8.61 2.38 11.47
CA GLU A 208 8.62 0.95 11.12
C GLU A 208 8.65 0.75 9.60
N LEU A 209 7.77 1.41 8.85
CA LEU A 209 7.70 1.32 7.39
C LEU A 209 8.98 1.81 6.70
N THR A 210 9.59 2.89 7.21
CA THR A 210 10.86 3.41 6.68
C THR A 210 12.00 2.42 6.91
N ARG A 211 11.99 1.71 8.04
CA ARG A 211 12.98 0.68 8.35
C ARG A 211 12.85 -0.51 7.40
N ASP A 212 11.64 -0.97 7.14
CA ASP A 212 11.37 -2.08 6.22
C ASP A 212 11.79 -1.76 4.78
N LEU A 213 11.45 -0.57 4.28
CA LEU A 213 11.86 -0.13 2.95
C LEU A 213 13.39 -0.11 2.79
N ASN A 214 14.11 0.33 3.82
CA ASN A 214 15.57 0.33 3.81
C ASN A 214 16.16 -1.09 3.82
N LEU A 215 15.54 -2.03 4.53
CA LEU A 215 15.94 -3.43 4.53
C LEU A 215 15.69 -4.08 3.16
N GLN A 216 14.52 -3.83 2.57
CA GLN A 216 14.19 -4.34 1.24
C GLN A 216 15.13 -3.79 0.17
N ARG A 217 15.40 -2.49 0.19
CA ARG A 217 16.38 -1.87 -0.73
C ARG A 217 17.77 -2.49 -0.61
N ARG A 218 18.22 -2.82 0.61
CA ARG A 218 19.51 -3.49 0.81
C ARG A 218 19.50 -4.91 0.25
N ALA A 219 18.41 -5.66 0.48
CA ALA A 219 18.27 -7.00 -0.08
C ALA A 219 18.27 -6.98 -1.62
N ASP A 220 17.56 -6.01 -2.21
CA ASP A 220 17.52 -5.81 -3.66
C ASP A 220 18.87 -5.46 -4.23
N LEU A 221 19.62 -4.55 -3.59
CA LEU A 221 20.98 -4.22 -4.04
C LEU A 221 21.92 -5.44 -3.98
N MET A 222 21.77 -6.31 -2.99
CA MET A 222 22.53 -7.55 -2.92
C MET A 222 22.14 -8.54 -4.02
N ASN A 223 20.85 -8.61 -4.38
CA ASN A 223 20.38 -9.40 -5.52
C ASN A 223 20.91 -8.85 -6.84
N VAL A 224 20.81 -7.54 -7.07
CA VAL A 224 21.34 -6.88 -8.28
C VAL A 224 22.85 -7.13 -8.41
N LYS A 225 23.62 -6.97 -7.33
CA LYS A 225 25.06 -7.27 -7.35
C LYS A 225 25.35 -8.73 -7.72
N ARG A 226 24.57 -9.68 -7.20
CA ARG A 226 24.72 -11.11 -7.54
C ARG A 226 24.42 -11.36 -9.01
N VAL A 227 23.34 -10.76 -9.53
CA VAL A 227 22.93 -10.88 -10.94
C VAL A 227 24.01 -10.29 -11.85
N VAL A 228 24.48 -9.07 -11.58
CA VAL A 228 25.55 -8.42 -12.37
C VAL A 228 26.82 -9.26 -12.39
N ASN A 229 27.26 -9.78 -11.24
CA ASN A 229 28.44 -10.65 -11.18
C ASN A 229 28.25 -11.96 -11.95
N SER A 230 27.04 -12.53 -11.95
CA SER A 230 26.73 -13.74 -12.72
C SER A 230 26.80 -13.50 -14.23
N PHE A 231 26.37 -12.33 -14.69
CA PHE A 231 26.52 -11.95 -16.09
C PHE A 231 27.98 -11.74 -16.47
N ALA A 232 28.77 -11.03 -15.66
CA ALA A 232 30.19 -10.81 -15.91
C ALA A 232 30.96 -12.13 -16.08
N GLY A 233 30.72 -13.12 -15.20
CA GLY A 233 31.32 -14.45 -15.33
C GLY A 233 30.91 -15.20 -16.61
N ALA A 234 29.66 -15.06 -17.04
CA ALA A 234 29.18 -15.67 -18.28
C ALA A 234 29.80 -15.01 -19.54
N TYR A 235 30.09 -13.71 -19.50
CA TYR A 235 30.78 -13.02 -20.59
C TYR A 235 32.24 -13.46 -20.72
N ASP A 236 32.97 -13.59 -19.61
CA ASP A 236 34.35 -14.08 -19.61
C ASP A 236 34.45 -15.50 -20.18
N GLU A 237 33.50 -16.36 -19.85
CA GLU A 237 33.48 -17.74 -20.35
C GLU A 237 33.20 -17.81 -21.87
N ARG A 238 32.40 -16.87 -22.42
CA ARG A 238 32.17 -16.75 -23.87
C ARG A 238 33.41 -16.20 -24.60
N LEU A 239 34.08 -15.20 -24.03
CA LEU A 239 35.32 -14.65 -24.56
C LEU A 239 36.44 -15.70 -24.62
N MET A 240 36.57 -16.52 -23.56
CA MET A 240 37.53 -17.63 -23.53
C MET A 240 37.22 -18.72 -24.58
N ARG A 241 35.94 -19.06 -24.79
CA ARG A 241 35.55 -20.00 -25.86
C ARG A 241 35.85 -19.42 -27.24
N GLN A 242 35.59 -18.13 -27.44
CA GLN A 242 35.87 -17.46 -28.72
C GLN A 242 37.37 -17.42 -29.02
N SER A 243 38.22 -17.11 -28.03
CA SER A 243 39.67 -17.11 -28.21
C SER A 243 40.23 -18.50 -28.49
N GLN A 244 39.68 -19.55 -27.87
CA GLN A 244 40.03 -20.94 -28.17
C GLN A 244 39.64 -21.35 -29.59
N MET A 245 38.46 -20.96 -30.07
CA MET A 245 38.06 -21.21 -31.47
C MET A 245 39.01 -20.52 -32.46
N ILE A 246 39.33 -19.24 -32.22
CA ILE A 246 40.26 -18.49 -33.07
C ILE A 246 41.63 -19.16 -33.11
N ASN A 247 42.17 -19.55 -31.95
CA ASN A 247 43.46 -20.26 -31.89
C ASN A 247 43.44 -21.62 -32.59
N ASN A 248 42.34 -22.38 -32.51
CA ASN A 248 42.19 -23.64 -33.24
C ASN A 248 42.15 -23.41 -34.76
N VAL A 249 41.45 -22.38 -35.23
CA VAL A 249 41.42 -22.02 -36.66
C VAL A 249 42.80 -21.61 -37.16
N ILE A 250 43.52 -20.76 -36.42
CA ILE A 250 44.89 -20.35 -36.75
C ILE A 250 45.80 -21.57 -36.84
N ARG A 251 45.74 -22.48 -35.84
CA ARG A 251 46.55 -23.69 -35.81
C ARG A 251 46.32 -24.56 -37.04
N VAL A 252 45.06 -24.85 -37.40
CA VAL A 252 44.72 -25.66 -38.58
C VAL A 252 45.23 -25.00 -39.88
N SER A 253 45.13 -23.67 -39.99
CA SER A 253 45.60 -22.94 -41.17
C SER A 253 47.13 -22.85 -41.30
N SER A 254 47.86 -22.98 -40.19
CA SER A 254 49.32 -22.85 -40.13
C SER A 254 50.10 -24.13 -40.39
N THR A 255 49.43 -25.28 -40.54
CA THR A 255 50.08 -26.56 -40.88
C THR A 255 50.39 -26.58 -42.40
N PRO A 256 51.66 -26.42 -42.83
CA PRO A 256 51.99 -26.55 -44.24
C PRO A 256 51.87 -28.02 -44.66
N GLN A 257 51.26 -28.27 -45.82
CA GLN A 257 51.33 -29.56 -46.51
C GLN A 257 52.70 -29.78 -47.13
#